data_AF-A0A8C8JT88-F1
#
_entry.id   AF-A0A8C8JT88-F1
#
_cell.length_a   1.000
_cell.length_b   1.000
_cell.length_c   1.000
_cell.angle_alpha   90.00
_cell.angle_beta   90.00
_cell.angle_gamma   90.00
#
_symmetry.space_group_name_H-M   'P 1'
#
loop_
_entity.id
_entity.type
_entity.pdbx_description
1 polymer ?
#
loop_
_entity_poly.entity_id
_entity_poly.type
_entity_poly.pdbx_seq_one_letter_code
_entity_poly.pdbx_strand_id
1 'polypeptide(L)'
;MRLRNGTFLTVVLFGLCGLISLSWYTAFSNSKGDVVDIYQREFLALRERLHSAEQENLKRSKELNLVLDEIKRAIAEKQALRDINRTWASHQTHKTSVVHIIGSFPPCTDCDRSVCVSVTVSIVMGVPSVKREVHSYLTDTLSSLMTELSAAEKEDLVGIVQLFLFPSLSPSPTLSPLSVRFPVEIQSGLLEVISPSVHFYPDFSRLKESFGDPKERVRWRTKQNLDYCFLMMYAQSKGTYYVQLEDDIVARPNYFTTMKNFALQQPSEEWMILEFSQLGFIGKMFKSVDLSLIVEFMLMFYKDKPIDWLLDHIMWVKVCNPEKDAKHCDRQKANLRIRFKPSLFQHVGTHSSLAGKIQKLKDKDFGKQTLHKGHANPLAEVTTSLKTYQHFTLEKAYLGEDFFWAFTPVAGDFIRIRFFTPVRIESGNIEHPGDKLFNTTVEVLPFDNIQSEKEALKEGREKTPKYHRTEDGFIRIGVFHNGIAEGEVDPTFGPLEALRLSVITDCPVWVILSEIFIKKAE
;
A
#
# COMPACT_ATOMS: atom_id res chain seq x y z
N MET A 1 -92.55 -44.53 -48.08
CA MET A 1 -92.44 -44.76 -46.61
C MET A 1 -91.11 -45.46 -46.36
N ARG A 2 -90.02 -44.68 -46.17
CA ARG A 2 -89.41 -44.26 -44.90
C ARG A 2 -88.79 -45.41 -44.09
N LEU A 3 -87.47 -45.27 -43.85
CA LEU A 3 -86.54 -45.97 -42.94
C LEU A 3 -85.78 -47.19 -43.48
N ARG A 4 -84.50 -46.98 -43.85
CA ARG A 4 -83.35 -47.83 -43.39
C ARG A 4 -81.93 -47.29 -43.69
N ASN A 5 -81.77 -45.99 -43.99
CA ASN A 5 -80.43 -45.38 -44.12
C ASN A 5 -79.73 -45.09 -42.77
N GLY A 6 -80.44 -45.19 -41.63
CA GLY A 6 -79.85 -44.98 -40.30
C GLY A 6 -78.94 -46.12 -39.85
N THR A 7 -79.21 -47.36 -40.27
CA THR A 7 -78.45 -48.55 -39.87
C THR A 7 -77.06 -48.63 -40.50
N PHE A 8 -76.87 -48.09 -41.72
CA PHE A 8 -75.56 -48.14 -42.37
C PHE A 8 -74.61 -47.07 -41.81
N LEU A 9 -75.14 -45.86 -41.58
CA LEU A 9 -74.36 -44.75 -41.01
C LEU A 9 -73.93 -45.04 -39.56
N THR A 10 -74.78 -45.69 -38.78
CA THR A 10 -74.45 -46.11 -37.41
C THR A 10 -73.36 -47.19 -37.40
N VAL A 11 -73.42 -48.19 -38.27
CA VAL A 11 -72.37 -49.23 -38.35
C VAL A 11 -71.01 -48.65 -38.74
N VAL A 12 -70.97 -47.68 -39.67
CA VAL A 12 -69.72 -47.01 -40.07
C VAL A 12 -69.17 -46.13 -38.95
N LEU A 13 -70.03 -45.38 -38.23
CA LEU A 13 -69.61 -44.58 -37.08
C LEU A 13 -69.10 -45.45 -35.92
N PHE A 14 -69.77 -46.57 -35.61
CA PHE A 14 -69.30 -47.50 -34.59
C PHE A 14 -67.99 -48.20 -34.99
N GLY A 15 -67.83 -48.52 -36.28
CA GLY A 15 -66.57 -49.06 -36.80
C GLY A 15 -65.40 -48.09 -36.68
N LEU A 16 -65.61 -46.81 -37.04
CA LEU A 16 -64.59 -45.77 -36.91
C LEU A 16 -64.26 -45.44 -35.45
N CYS A 17 -65.27 -45.37 -34.57
CA CYS A 17 -65.04 -45.21 -33.13
C CYS A 17 -64.28 -46.40 -32.53
N GLY A 18 -64.58 -47.63 -32.96
CA GLY A 18 -63.86 -48.83 -32.53
C GLY A 18 -62.38 -48.82 -32.95
N LEU A 19 -62.09 -48.42 -34.19
CA LEU A 19 -60.72 -48.33 -34.70
C LEU A 19 -59.90 -47.23 -34.00
N ILE A 20 -60.50 -46.06 -33.74
CA ILE A 20 -59.84 -44.98 -33.00
C ILE A 20 -59.59 -45.41 -31.55
N SER A 21 -60.55 -46.08 -30.92
CA SER A 21 -60.42 -46.59 -29.54
C SER A 21 -59.33 -47.66 -29.43
N LEU A 22 -59.23 -48.58 -30.40
CA LEU A 22 -58.16 -49.58 -30.42
C LEU A 22 -56.80 -48.94 -30.63
N SER A 23 -56.67 -47.98 -31.55
CA SER A 23 -55.40 -47.28 -31.80
C SER A 23 -54.93 -46.53 -30.55
N TRP A 24 -55.84 -45.83 -29.86
CA TRP A 24 -55.55 -45.14 -28.61
C TRP A 24 -55.18 -46.11 -27.48
N TYR A 25 -55.87 -47.24 -27.37
CA TYR A 25 -55.55 -48.26 -26.37
C TYR A 25 -54.17 -48.89 -26.63
N THR A 26 -53.83 -49.18 -27.89
CA THR A 26 -52.49 -49.70 -28.25
C THR A 26 -51.38 -48.68 -28.01
N ALA A 27 -51.61 -47.39 -28.30
CA ALA A 27 -50.63 -46.34 -28.07
C ALA A 27 -50.41 -46.09 -26.57
N PHE A 28 -51.48 -46.10 -25.77
CA PHE A 28 -51.42 -45.91 -24.32
C PHE A 28 -50.83 -47.12 -23.59
N SER A 29 -51.11 -48.34 -24.06
CA SER A 29 -50.52 -49.58 -23.54
C SER A 29 -49.01 -49.65 -23.78
N ASN A 30 -48.53 -49.27 -24.98
CA ASN A 30 -47.10 -49.24 -25.28
C ASN A 30 -46.36 -48.17 -24.45
N SER A 31 -46.97 -47.01 -24.22
CA SER A 31 -46.35 -45.94 -23.41
C SER A 31 -46.18 -46.33 -21.94
N LYS A 32 -47.11 -47.11 -21.36
CA LYS A 32 -46.99 -47.55 -19.95
C LYS A 32 -45.93 -48.62 -19.73
N GLY A 33 -45.72 -49.52 -20.70
CA GLY A 33 -44.65 -50.53 -20.62
C GLY A 33 -43.25 -49.90 -20.66
N ASP A 34 -43.07 -48.91 -21.53
CA ASP A 34 -41.77 -48.23 -21.73
C ASP A 34 -41.37 -47.38 -20.51
N VAL A 35 -42.34 -46.72 -19.87
CA VAL A 35 -42.09 -45.90 -18.66
C VAL A 35 -41.68 -46.75 -17.47
N VAL A 36 -42.29 -47.91 -17.26
CA VAL A 36 -41.93 -48.82 -16.16
C VAL A 36 -40.53 -49.41 -16.38
N ASP A 37 -40.20 -49.80 -17.61
CA ASP A 37 -38.87 -50.32 -17.95
C ASP A 37 -37.77 -49.24 -17.80
N ILE A 38 -38.06 -47.98 -18.12
CA ILE A 38 -37.13 -46.86 -17.89
C ILE A 38 -36.86 -46.67 -16.40
N TYR A 39 -37.90 -46.59 -15.56
CA TYR A 39 -37.72 -46.44 -14.12
C TYR A 39 -36.99 -47.63 -13.50
N GLN A 40 -37.25 -48.85 -13.99
CA GLN A 40 -36.58 -50.05 -13.49
C GLN A 40 -35.08 -50.06 -13.84
N ARG A 41 -34.70 -49.58 -15.04
CA ARG A 41 -33.29 -49.38 -15.41
C ARG A 41 -32.61 -48.28 -14.60
N GLU A 42 -33.29 -47.15 -14.40
CA GLU A 42 -32.75 -46.06 -13.58
C GLU A 42 -32.54 -46.48 -12.12
N PHE A 43 -33.48 -47.25 -11.55
CA PHE A 43 -33.36 -47.74 -10.19
C PHE A 43 -32.22 -48.76 -10.03
N LEU A 44 -32.03 -49.63 -11.03
CA LEU A 44 -30.89 -50.55 -11.07
C LEU A 44 -29.55 -49.80 -11.20
N ALA A 45 -29.48 -48.81 -12.08
CA ALA A 45 -28.29 -47.97 -12.25
C ALA A 45 -27.99 -47.15 -10.97
N LEU A 46 -29.01 -46.66 -10.27
CA LEU A 46 -28.85 -45.96 -9.00
C LEU A 46 -28.33 -46.90 -7.91
N ARG A 47 -28.86 -48.12 -7.83
CA ARG A 47 -28.40 -49.15 -6.88
C ARG A 47 -26.94 -49.52 -7.13
N GLU A 48 -26.53 -49.66 -8.38
CA GLU A 48 -25.15 -49.98 -8.75
C GLU A 48 -24.19 -48.82 -8.41
N ARG A 49 -24.59 -47.58 -8.64
CA ARG A 49 -23.83 -46.39 -8.22
C ARG A 49 -23.73 -46.27 -6.70
N LEU A 50 -24.81 -46.58 -5.97
CA LEU A 50 -24.80 -46.57 -4.51
C LEU A 50 -23.85 -47.64 -3.96
N HIS A 51 -23.89 -48.84 -4.53
CA HIS A 51 -23.01 -49.94 -4.12
C HIS A 51 -21.52 -49.62 -4.43
N SER A 52 -21.25 -48.97 -5.57
CA SER A 52 -19.90 -48.48 -5.91
C SER A 52 -19.43 -47.40 -4.92
N ALA A 53 -20.31 -46.45 -4.58
CA ALA A 53 -20.02 -45.39 -3.62
C ALA A 53 -19.78 -45.96 -2.20
N GLU A 54 -20.55 -46.97 -1.76
CA GLU A 54 -20.33 -47.66 -0.49
C GLU A 54 -18.97 -48.37 -0.45
N GLN A 55 -18.59 -49.05 -1.55
CA GLN A 55 -17.27 -49.70 -1.64
C GLN A 55 -16.13 -48.69 -1.61
N GLU A 56 -16.28 -47.55 -2.31
CA GLU A 56 -15.28 -46.48 -2.30
C GLU A 56 -15.18 -45.83 -0.91
N ASN A 57 -16.31 -45.62 -0.24
CA ASN A 57 -16.34 -45.09 1.13
C ASN A 57 -15.68 -46.08 2.12
N LEU A 58 -15.91 -47.38 1.96
CA LEU A 58 -15.25 -48.40 2.77
C LEU A 58 -13.73 -48.43 2.53
N LYS A 59 -13.29 -48.20 1.29
CA LYS A 59 -11.87 -48.08 0.94
C LYS A 59 -11.24 -46.83 1.56
N ARG A 60 -11.91 -45.67 1.44
CA ARG A 60 -11.47 -44.41 2.07
C ARG A 60 -11.44 -44.52 3.60
N SER A 61 -12.39 -45.22 4.22
CA SER A 61 -12.39 -45.47 5.67
C SER A 61 -11.18 -46.31 6.10
N LYS A 62 -10.79 -47.32 5.31
CA LYS A 62 -9.55 -48.09 5.57
C LYS A 62 -8.30 -47.23 5.41
N GLU A 63 -8.23 -46.40 4.38
CA GLU A 63 -7.11 -45.45 4.17
C GLU A 63 -7.03 -44.44 5.32
N LEU A 64 -8.16 -43.92 5.80
CA LEU A 64 -8.21 -43.01 6.94
C LEU A 64 -7.74 -43.68 8.24
N ASN A 65 -8.08 -44.95 8.46
CA ASN A 65 -7.60 -45.71 9.61
C ASN A 65 -6.07 -45.95 9.55
N LEU A 66 -5.51 -46.17 8.36
CA LEU A 66 -4.06 -46.27 8.19
C LEU A 66 -3.36 -44.94 8.53
N VAL A 67 -3.91 -43.82 8.06
CA VAL A 67 -3.40 -42.48 8.41
C VAL A 67 -3.52 -42.21 9.91
N LEU A 68 -4.61 -42.63 10.55
CA LEU A 68 -4.80 -42.49 11.99
C LEU A 68 -3.76 -43.30 12.79
N ASP A 69 -3.44 -44.52 12.36
CA ASP A 69 -2.40 -45.33 13.00
C ASP A 69 -1.00 -44.76 12.79
N GLU A 70 -0.74 -44.14 11.63
CA GLU A 70 0.51 -43.44 11.34
C GLU A 70 0.67 -42.18 12.21
N ILE A 71 -0.40 -41.43 12.41
CA ILE A 71 -0.43 -40.29 13.34
C ILE A 71 -0.18 -40.76 14.79
N LYS A 72 -0.81 -41.87 15.21
CA LYS A 72 -0.57 -42.44 16.54
C LYS A 72 0.90 -42.86 16.73
N ARG A 73 1.52 -43.47 15.71
CA ARG A 73 2.95 -43.80 15.73
C ARG A 73 3.81 -42.55 15.80
N ALA A 74 3.53 -41.52 14.99
CA ALA A 74 4.26 -40.27 15.01
C ALA A 74 4.16 -39.55 16.37
N ILE A 75 3.00 -39.61 17.04
CA ILE A 75 2.81 -39.07 18.40
C ILE A 75 3.62 -39.88 19.42
N ALA A 76 3.60 -41.22 19.32
CA ALA A 76 4.38 -42.08 20.21
C ALA A 76 5.91 -41.88 20.02
N GLU A 77 6.39 -41.74 18.78
CA GLU A 77 7.78 -41.39 18.49
C GLU A 77 8.15 -40.00 19.03
N LYS A 78 7.25 -39.02 18.91
CA LYS A 78 7.47 -37.67 19.46
C LYS A 78 7.49 -37.65 20.99
N GLN A 79 6.75 -38.55 21.65
CA GLN A 79 6.81 -38.75 23.10
C GLN A 79 8.11 -39.46 23.52
N ALA A 80 8.53 -40.50 22.80
CA ALA A 80 9.83 -41.16 23.03
C ALA A 80 11.02 -40.21 22.81
N LEU A 81 10.95 -39.34 21.80
CA LEU A 81 11.95 -38.27 21.56
C LEU A 81 11.96 -37.21 22.67
N ARG A 82 10.81 -36.92 23.31
CA ARG A 82 10.75 -36.03 24.48
C ARG A 82 11.42 -36.64 25.72
N ASP A 83 11.25 -37.94 25.94
CA ASP A 83 11.88 -38.64 27.06
C ASP A 83 13.41 -38.77 26.86
N ILE A 84 13.86 -38.96 25.62
CA ILE A 84 15.28 -38.89 25.26
C ILE A 84 15.82 -37.47 25.49
N ASN A 85 15.11 -36.41 25.08
CA ASN A 85 15.57 -35.02 25.24
C ASN A 85 15.71 -34.60 26.72
N ARG A 86 14.90 -35.18 27.62
CA ARG A 86 15.02 -34.97 29.08
C ARG A 86 16.27 -35.62 29.68
N THR A 87 16.79 -36.65 29.01
CA THR A 87 18.01 -37.37 29.39
C THR A 87 19.27 -36.73 28.76
N TRP A 88 19.11 -36.02 27.63
CA TRP A 88 20.21 -35.33 26.93
C TRP A 88 20.45 -33.89 27.43
N ALA A 89 19.51 -33.29 28.16
CA ALA A 89 19.71 -31.98 28.80
C ALA A 89 20.80 -31.97 29.89
N SER A 90 21.31 -33.13 30.33
CA SER A 90 22.43 -33.22 31.27
C SER A 90 23.80 -33.38 30.60
N HIS A 91 23.88 -33.54 29.28
CA HIS A 91 25.16 -33.72 28.60
C HIS A 91 25.26 -33.00 27.25
N GLN A 92 26.32 -32.17 27.16
CA GLN A 92 27.01 -31.69 25.97
C GLN A 92 26.60 -30.33 25.37
N THR A 93 27.39 -29.35 25.82
CA THR A 93 28.12 -28.39 25.00
C THR A 93 28.59 -28.93 23.63
N HIS A 94 28.40 -28.07 22.62
CA HIS A 94 29.01 -28.01 21.26
C HIS A 94 28.17 -28.41 20.03
N LYS A 95 27.92 -27.35 19.21
CA LYS A 95 27.63 -27.27 17.76
C LYS A 95 26.16 -27.46 17.31
N THR A 96 25.53 -26.38 16.81
CA THR A 96 25.37 -26.03 15.38
C THR A 96 24.69 -24.65 15.24
N SER A 97 25.24 -23.75 14.42
CA SER A 97 25.06 -22.28 14.46
C SER A 97 23.74 -21.67 13.96
N VAL A 98 22.66 -22.43 13.77
CA VAL A 98 21.36 -21.85 13.33
C VAL A 98 20.42 -21.63 14.53
N VAL A 99 20.46 -22.52 15.52
CA VAL A 99 19.62 -22.42 16.74
C VAL A 99 20.10 -21.31 17.68
N HIS A 100 21.36 -20.89 17.59
CA HIS A 100 21.89 -19.82 18.43
C HIS A 100 21.40 -18.42 18.06
N ILE A 101 20.93 -18.16 16.83
CA ILE A 101 20.44 -16.82 16.49
C ILE A 101 19.10 -16.55 17.19
N ILE A 102 18.28 -17.59 17.42
CA ILE A 102 16.97 -17.46 18.08
C ILE A 102 17.11 -17.57 19.62
N GLY A 103 18.05 -18.38 20.12
CA GLY A 103 18.25 -18.60 21.56
C GLY A 103 19.12 -17.59 22.30
N SER A 104 19.71 -16.60 21.63
CA SER A 104 20.66 -15.63 22.23
C SER A 104 20.12 -14.21 22.33
N PHE A 105 18.82 -14.00 22.18
CA PHE A 105 18.22 -12.72 22.54
C PHE A 105 18.14 -12.63 24.07
N PRO A 106 18.82 -11.68 24.73
CA PRO A 106 18.41 -11.34 26.07
C PRO A 106 16.95 -10.87 25.95
N PRO A 107 16.00 -11.40 26.76
CA PRO A 107 14.75 -10.68 26.94
C PRO A 107 15.15 -9.25 27.34
N CYS A 108 14.49 -8.22 26.81
CA CYS A 108 14.68 -6.85 27.30
C CYS A 108 14.63 -6.88 28.83
N THR A 109 15.79 -6.81 29.49
CA THR A 109 15.91 -6.95 30.96
C THR A 109 15.59 -5.64 31.68
N ASP A 110 14.89 -4.72 31.01
CA ASP A 110 14.39 -3.47 31.57
C ASP A 110 12.89 -3.26 31.31
N CYS A 111 12.13 -4.34 31.09
CA CYS A 111 10.68 -4.31 31.26
C CYS A 111 10.34 -5.10 32.51
N ASP A 112 10.18 -4.37 33.62
CA ASP A 112 9.57 -4.86 34.84
C ASP A 112 8.32 -5.68 34.48
N ARG A 113 8.31 -6.95 34.88
CA ARG A 113 7.39 -8.01 34.42
C ARG A 113 5.96 -7.85 34.92
N SER A 114 5.58 -6.64 35.31
CA SER A 114 4.43 -6.34 36.15
C SER A 114 3.36 -5.50 35.44
N VAL A 115 3.63 -4.91 34.27
CA VAL A 115 2.63 -4.15 33.48
C VAL A 115 2.92 -4.22 31.98
N CYS A 116 2.55 -5.31 31.30
CA CYS A 116 2.40 -5.31 29.84
C CYS A 116 1.10 -6.04 29.49
N VAL A 117 -0.03 -5.35 29.65
CA VAL A 117 -1.21 -5.67 28.85
C VAL A 117 -0.83 -5.31 27.42
N SER A 118 -0.38 -6.28 26.61
CA SER A 118 0.05 -5.99 25.24
C SER A 118 -1.17 -5.50 24.45
N VAL A 119 -1.26 -4.19 24.24
CA VAL A 119 -2.16 -3.62 23.24
C VAL A 119 -1.58 -4.04 21.89
N THR A 120 -2.04 -5.17 21.36
CA THR A 120 -1.60 -5.68 20.06
C THR A 120 -2.19 -4.78 18.98
N VAL A 121 -1.35 -4.01 18.30
CA VAL A 121 -1.81 -3.17 17.18
C VAL A 121 -2.20 -4.03 15.96
N SER A 122 -3.01 -3.49 15.07
CA SER A 122 -3.40 -4.21 13.86
C SER A 122 -2.22 -4.37 12.90
N ILE A 123 -1.46 -3.30 12.66
CA ILE A 123 -0.40 -3.27 11.65
C ILE A 123 0.92 -2.78 12.25
N VAL A 124 2.01 -3.46 11.91
CA VAL A 124 3.39 -3.05 12.18
C VAL A 124 4.10 -2.80 10.86
N MET A 125 4.77 -1.66 10.70
CA MET A 125 5.49 -1.30 9.48
C MET A 125 6.99 -1.26 9.70
N GLY A 126 7.77 -2.03 8.95
CA GLY A 126 9.22 -2.02 9.01
C GLY A 126 9.83 -1.15 7.89
N VAL A 127 10.64 -0.15 8.27
CA VAL A 127 11.34 0.75 7.35
C VAL A 127 12.86 0.67 7.62
N PRO A 128 13.62 -0.10 6.81
CA PRO A 128 15.07 -0.14 6.89
C PRO A 128 15.68 1.07 6.17
N SER A 129 16.54 1.81 6.85
CA SER A 129 17.13 3.04 6.33
C SER A 129 18.60 2.87 5.97
N VAL A 130 18.96 3.07 4.69
CA VAL A 130 20.36 3.03 4.23
C VAL A 130 20.96 4.43 4.15
N LYS A 131 22.12 4.64 4.77
CA LYS A 131 22.89 5.87 4.58
C LYS A 131 23.35 5.98 3.13
N ARG A 132 22.90 7.03 2.43
CA ARG A 132 23.33 7.40 1.09
C ARG A 132 24.23 8.64 1.18
N GLU A 133 25.15 8.81 0.23
CA GLU A 133 26.13 9.91 0.23
C GLU A 133 25.50 11.27 -0.11
N VAL A 134 24.46 11.28 -0.94
CA VAL A 134 23.92 12.51 -1.56
C VAL A 134 22.65 13.01 -0.88
N HIS A 135 21.67 12.14 -0.62
CA HIS A 135 20.35 12.52 -0.10
C HIS A 135 19.79 11.41 0.81
N SER A 136 19.16 11.80 1.92
CA SER A 136 18.44 10.88 2.81
C SER A 136 16.94 11.01 2.57
N TYR A 137 16.29 9.94 2.09
CA TYR A 137 14.85 9.93 1.81
C TYR A 137 13.99 9.54 3.03
N LEU A 138 14.61 8.96 4.06
CA LEU A 138 13.91 8.40 5.22
C LEU A 138 12.92 9.39 5.84
N THR A 139 13.37 10.62 6.04
CA THR A 139 12.57 11.65 6.70
C THR A 139 11.32 12.01 5.89
N ASP A 140 11.43 12.09 4.56
CA ASP A 140 10.30 12.39 3.69
C ASP A 140 9.32 11.23 3.65
N THR A 141 9.83 10.00 3.57
CA THR A 141 9.06 8.76 3.68
C THR A 141 8.27 8.71 4.98
N LEU A 142 8.91 8.95 6.12
CA LEU A 142 8.23 8.98 7.42
C LEU A 142 7.20 10.10 7.50
N SER A 143 7.49 11.26 6.92
CA SER A 143 6.52 12.36 6.88
C SER A 143 5.26 11.92 6.14
N SER A 144 5.42 11.36 4.93
CA SER A 144 4.31 10.85 4.12
C SER A 144 3.53 9.75 4.84
N LEU A 145 4.19 8.87 5.57
CA LEU A 145 3.51 7.81 6.33
C LEU A 145 2.72 8.36 7.52
N MET A 146 3.25 9.38 8.22
CA MET A 146 2.67 9.89 9.47
C MET A 146 1.58 10.94 9.25
N THR A 147 1.65 11.72 8.17
CA THR A 147 0.64 12.76 7.86
C THR A 147 -0.68 12.16 7.39
N GLU A 148 -0.63 11.00 6.73
CA GLU A 148 -1.81 10.31 6.19
C GLU A 148 -2.57 9.45 7.22
N LEU A 149 -2.14 9.47 8.49
CA LEU A 149 -2.78 8.70 9.57
C LEU A 149 -3.70 9.60 10.41
N SER A 150 -4.92 9.14 10.62
CA SER A 150 -5.83 9.69 11.61
C SER A 150 -5.38 9.35 13.05
N ALA A 151 -5.92 10.06 14.04
CA ALA A 151 -5.57 9.83 15.45
C ALA A 151 -5.84 8.38 15.90
N ALA A 152 -6.95 7.78 15.47
CA ALA A 152 -7.27 6.39 15.79
C ALA A 152 -6.31 5.39 15.11
N GLU A 153 -5.89 5.67 13.87
CA GLU A 153 -4.93 4.81 13.17
C GLU A 153 -3.53 4.90 13.79
N LYS A 154 -3.15 6.04 14.35
CA LYS A 154 -1.89 6.21 15.10
C LYS A 154 -1.84 5.36 16.38
N GLU A 155 -2.98 5.04 16.98
CA GLU A 155 -3.04 4.14 18.14
C GLU A 155 -3.02 2.66 17.75
N ASP A 156 -3.35 2.34 16.49
CA ASP A 156 -3.48 0.99 15.95
C ASP A 156 -2.34 0.62 14.97
N LEU A 157 -1.25 1.39 15.02
CA LEU A 157 -0.06 1.24 14.20
C LEU A 157 1.21 1.33 15.05
N VAL A 158 2.20 0.51 14.73
CA VAL A 158 3.60 0.72 15.15
C VAL A 158 4.50 0.78 13.93
N GLY A 159 5.20 1.89 13.74
CA GLY A 159 6.27 2.07 12.76
C GLY A 159 7.62 1.73 13.38
N ILE A 160 8.41 0.89 12.71
CA ILE A 160 9.72 0.45 13.17
C ILE A 160 10.76 0.90 12.15
N VAL A 161 11.62 1.83 12.55
CA VAL A 161 12.71 2.35 11.72
C VAL A 161 14.01 1.70 12.13
N GLN A 162 14.58 0.92 11.22
CA GLN A 162 15.90 0.34 11.42
C GLN A 162 16.97 1.25 10.84
N LEU A 163 17.79 1.84 11.72
CA LEU A 163 18.96 2.62 11.34
C LEU A 163 20.20 1.73 11.24
N PHE A 164 21.08 2.04 10.28
CA PHE A 164 22.41 1.45 10.21
C PHE A 164 23.44 2.39 10.83
N LEU A 165 23.91 2.04 12.04
CA LEU A 165 25.07 2.68 12.64
C LEU A 165 26.35 1.97 12.16
N PHE A 166 27.28 2.73 11.59
CA PHE A 166 28.62 2.22 11.32
C PHE A 166 29.41 2.18 12.64
N PRO A 167 30.24 1.14 12.89
CA PRO A 167 30.97 0.97 14.16
C PRO A 167 31.87 2.16 14.55
N SER A 168 32.25 3.01 13.60
CA SER A 168 33.19 4.13 13.79
C SER A 168 32.54 5.50 14.01
N LEU A 169 31.21 5.59 14.01
CA LEU A 169 30.50 6.86 14.19
C LEU A 169 29.58 6.77 15.40
N SER A 170 29.71 7.73 16.31
CA SER A 170 28.75 7.96 17.40
C SER A 170 27.32 7.98 16.83
N PRO A 171 26.29 7.48 17.54
CA PRO A 171 24.90 7.40 17.07
C PRO A 171 24.26 8.72 16.60
N SER A 172 24.97 9.86 16.69
CA SER A 172 24.36 11.19 16.68
C SER A 172 23.86 11.76 15.34
N PRO A 173 24.45 11.53 14.14
CA PRO A 173 24.09 12.37 12.98
C PRO A 173 22.75 12.00 12.31
N THR A 174 22.26 10.77 12.47
CA THR A 174 21.00 10.30 11.86
C THR A 174 19.85 10.18 12.86
N LEU A 175 20.17 10.02 14.16
CA LEU A 175 19.20 10.11 15.23
C LEU A 175 18.78 11.56 15.50
N SER A 176 19.70 12.53 15.39
CA SER A 176 19.38 13.94 15.69
C SER A 176 18.27 14.53 14.83
N PRO A 177 18.17 14.29 13.50
CA PRO A 177 17.11 14.86 12.69
C PRO A 177 15.76 14.18 12.95
N LEU A 178 15.74 12.88 13.23
CA LEU A 178 14.52 12.13 13.52
C LEU A 178 13.94 12.51 14.88
N SER A 179 14.77 12.57 15.92
CA SER A 179 14.33 12.99 17.26
C SER A 179 13.83 14.43 17.29
N VAL A 180 14.35 15.31 16.43
CA VAL A 180 13.86 16.69 16.29
C VAL A 180 12.55 16.76 15.50
N ARG A 181 12.39 15.93 14.47
CA ARG A 181 11.23 16.01 13.56
C ARG A 181 10.02 15.18 13.97
N PHE A 182 10.23 14.08 14.69
CA PHE A 182 9.17 13.15 15.12
C PHE A 182 9.22 12.87 16.64
N PRO A 183 9.37 13.88 17.51
CA PRO A 183 9.51 13.67 18.95
C PRO A 183 8.25 13.04 19.56
N VAL A 184 7.07 13.44 19.06
CA VAL A 184 5.77 12.98 19.56
C VAL A 184 5.53 11.52 19.17
N GLU A 185 5.82 11.16 17.93
CA GLU A 185 5.66 9.81 17.41
C GLU A 185 6.63 8.83 18.10
N ILE A 186 7.87 9.26 18.38
CA ILE A 186 8.84 8.44 19.11
C ILE A 186 8.41 8.29 20.58
N GLN A 187 8.02 9.39 21.24
CA GLN A 187 7.65 9.36 22.66
C GLN A 187 6.37 8.56 22.91
N SER A 188 5.42 8.57 21.98
CA SER A 188 4.18 7.79 22.06
C SER A 188 4.37 6.30 21.78
N GLY A 189 5.53 5.88 21.27
CA GLY A 189 5.77 4.50 20.83
C GLY A 189 5.18 4.17 19.45
N LEU A 190 4.59 5.15 18.76
CA LEU A 190 4.17 5.00 17.36
C LEU A 190 5.38 4.76 16.45
N LEU A 191 6.53 5.39 16.73
CA LEU A 191 7.76 5.23 15.97
C LEU A 191 8.90 4.70 16.83
N GLU A 192 9.29 3.45 16.60
CA GLU A 192 10.42 2.82 17.27
C GLU A 192 11.66 2.88 16.40
N VAL A 193 12.74 3.50 16.90
CA VAL A 193 14.01 3.59 16.19
C VAL A 193 14.97 2.56 16.76
N ILE A 194 15.36 1.58 15.93
CA ILE A 194 16.22 0.46 16.35
C ILE A 194 17.49 0.40 15.50
N SER A 195 18.55 -0.16 16.07
CA SER A 195 19.79 -0.49 15.35
C SER A 195 20.22 -1.90 15.72
N PRO A 196 20.40 -2.80 14.75
CA PRO A 196 20.95 -4.13 15.03
C PRO A 196 22.38 -4.00 15.58
N SER A 197 22.73 -4.88 16.51
CA SER A 197 24.12 -5.00 16.97
C SER A 197 25.02 -5.41 15.80
N VAL A 198 26.25 -4.90 15.77
CA VAL A 198 27.26 -5.31 14.77
C VAL A 198 27.49 -6.83 14.81
N HIS A 199 27.31 -7.46 15.97
CA HIS A 199 27.44 -8.90 16.17
C HIS A 199 26.30 -9.73 15.55
N PHE A 200 25.20 -9.10 15.13
CA PHE A 200 24.14 -9.77 14.39
C PHE A 200 24.61 -10.19 13.00
N TYR A 201 25.52 -9.43 12.39
CA TYR A 201 25.99 -9.68 11.05
C TYR A 201 27.19 -10.64 11.04
N PRO A 202 27.20 -11.64 10.16
CA PRO A 202 28.37 -12.50 9.98
C PRO A 202 29.49 -11.77 9.25
N ASP A 203 30.69 -12.36 9.28
CA ASP A 203 31.82 -11.86 8.51
C ASP A 203 31.56 -11.95 6.99
N PHE A 204 31.32 -10.81 6.36
CA PHE A 204 31.07 -10.70 4.93
C PHE A 204 32.33 -10.83 4.05
N SER A 205 33.53 -10.84 4.64
CA SER A 205 34.78 -10.95 3.87
C SER A 205 34.88 -12.27 3.09
N ARG A 206 34.18 -13.31 3.55
CA ARG A 206 34.20 -14.67 2.97
C ARG A 206 33.08 -14.94 1.97
N LEU A 207 32.26 -13.94 1.65
CA LEU A 207 31.20 -14.09 0.66
C LEU A 207 31.79 -14.37 -0.73
N LYS A 208 31.20 -15.35 -1.42
CA LYS A 208 31.57 -15.73 -2.78
C LYS A 208 30.77 -14.92 -3.78
N GLU A 209 31.41 -14.54 -4.88
CA GLU A 209 30.72 -13.93 -6.02
C GLU A 209 29.74 -14.93 -6.65
N SER A 210 28.65 -14.42 -7.21
CA SER A 210 27.53 -15.22 -7.70
C SER A 210 26.76 -14.43 -8.74
N PHE A 211 26.13 -15.09 -9.72
CA PHE A 211 25.31 -14.44 -10.76
C PHE A 211 26.04 -13.36 -11.57
N GLY A 212 27.38 -13.38 -11.59
CA GLY A 212 28.20 -12.33 -12.20
C GLY A 212 28.23 -11.01 -11.42
N ASP A 213 27.68 -10.99 -10.20
CA ASP A 213 27.69 -9.81 -9.34
C ASP A 213 29.07 -9.64 -8.67
N PRO A 214 29.61 -8.41 -8.61
CA PRO A 214 30.84 -8.13 -7.86
C PRO A 214 30.62 -8.35 -6.37
N LYS A 215 31.70 -8.62 -5.63
CA LYS A 215 31.67 -8.85 -4.18
C LYS A 215 30.87 -7.82 -3.38
N GLU A 216 30.97 -6.53 -3.72
CA GLU A 216 30.21 -5.47 -3.04
C GLU A 216 28.70 -5.60 -3.23
N ARG A 217 28.25 -6.01 -4.41
CA ARG A 217 26.83 -6.26 -4.68
C ARG A 217 26.33 -7.51 -3.95
N VAL A 218 27.16 -8.56 -3.86
CA VAL A 218 26.86 -9.74 -3.06
C VAL A 218 26.75 -9.39 -1.57
N ARG A 219 27.69 -8.60 -1.05
CA ARG A 219 27.65 -8.08 0.32
C ARG A 219 26.38 -7.27 0.57
N TRP A 220 26.04 -6.36 -0.35
CA TRP A 220 24.84 -5.54 -0.26
C TRP A 220 23.56 -6.38 -0.16
N ARG A 221 23.33 -7.33 -1.09
CA ARG A 221 22.12 -8.17 -1.07
C ARG A 221 22.07 -9.12 0.14
N THR A 222 23.23 -9.62 0.58
CA THR A 222 23.34 -10.49 1.76
C THR A 222 22.96 -9.71 3.03
N LYS A 223 23.45 -8.48 3.14
CA LYS A 223 23.11 -7.59 4.25
C LYS A 223 21.62 -7.25 4.24
N GLN A 224 21.06 -6.89 3.08
CA GLN A 224 19.63 -6.57 2.95
C GLN A 224 18.74 -7.72 3.44
N ASN A 225 19.06 -8.96 3.09
CA ASN A 225 18.33 -10.14 3.58
C ASN A 225 18.32 -10.20 5.12
N LEU A 226 19.48 -10.01 5.74
CA LEU A 226 19.63 -10.01 7.20
C LEU A 226 18.89 -8.83 7.84
N ASP A 227 18.93 -7.66 7.21
CA ASP A 227 18.25 -6.46 7.69
C ASP A 227 16.74 -6.68 7.79
N TYR A 228 16.14 -7.30 6.76
CA TYR A 228 14.70 -7.59 6.75
C TYR A 228 14.36 -8.70 7.74
N CYS A 229 15.22 -9.73 7.86
CA CYS A 229 15.05 -10.76 8.88
C CYS A 229 15.03 -10.16 10.29
N PHE A 230 15.95 -9.23 10.59
CA PHE A 230 15.99 -8.56 11.89
C PHE A 230 14.71 -7.77 12.16
N LEU A 231 14.26 -6.96 11.20
CA LEU A 231 13.01 -6.22 11.30
C LEU A 231 11.81 -7.13 11.55
N MET A 232 11.67 -8.21 10.78
CA MET A 232 10.58 -9.17 10.92
C MET A 232 10.61 -9.88 12.29
N MET A 233 11.79 -10.28 12.76
CA MET A 233 11.93 -10.90 14.10
C MET A 233 11.53 -9.94 15.21
N TYR A 234 11.96 -8.67 15.11
CA TYR A 234 11.63 -7.66 16.11
C TYR A 234 10.15 -7.29 16.10
N ALA A 235 9.51 -7.28 14.92
CA ALA A 235 8.11 -6.93 14.74
C ALA A 235 7.12 -8.05 15.14
N GLN A 236 7.57 -9.32 15.20
CA GLN A 236 6.71 -10.50 15.27
C GLN A 236 5.65 -10.47 16.38
N SER A 237 5.99 -9.94 17.55
CA SER A 237 5.11 -9.93 18.73
C SER A 237 4.28 -8.65 18.90
N LYS A 238 4.44 -7.67 17.99
CA LYS A 238 3.91 -6.31 18.20
C LYS A 238 2.53 -6.07 17.59
N GLY A 239 2.16 -6.80 16.54
CA GLY A 239 0.85 -6.62 15.90
C GLY A 239 0.38 -7.81 15.09
N THR A 240 -0.83 -7.69 14.54
CA THR A 240 -1.48 -8.78 13.79
C THR A 240 -0.86 -8.99 12.41
N TYR A 241 -0.56 -7.89 11.72
CA TYR A 241 0.06 -7.88 10.40
C TYR A 241 1.38 -7.12 10.42
N TYR A 242 2.33 -7.57 9.61
CA TYR A 242 3.59 -6.89 9.36
C TYR A 242 3.70 -6.46 7.90
N VAL A 243 4.11 -5.23 7.66
CA VAL A 243 4.32 -4.67 6.32
C VAL A 243 5.78 -4.25 6.17
N GLN A 244 6.47 -4.85 5.20
CA GLN A 244 7.82 -4.43 4.82
C GLN A 244 7.75 -3.25 3.85
N LEU A 245 8.44 -2.16 4.19
CA LEU A 245 8.58 -0.96 3.39
C LEU A 245 10.07 -0.66 3.12
N GLU A 246 10.33 0.38 2.35
CA GLU A 246 11.66 0.94 2.07
C GLU A 246 11.70 2.42 2.51
N ASP A 247 12.89 3.01 2.61
CA ASP A 247 13.10 4.37 3.13
C ASP A 247 12.93 5.47 2.08
N ASP A 248 12.54 5.14 0.85
CA ASP A 248 12.41 6.04 -0.30
C ASP A 248 11.07 5.89 -1.03
N ILE A 249 9.97 5.92 -0.26
CA ILE A 249 8.60 5.77 -0.75
C ILE A 249 7.70 6.95 -0.37
N VAL A 250 6.61 7.10 -1.12
CA VAL A 250 5.48 7.95 -0.76
C VAL A 250 4.23 7.08 -0.69
N ALA A 251 3.41 7.31 0.34
CA ALA A 251 2.14 6.62 0.56
C ALA A 251 0.96 7.41 -0.03
N ARG A 252 -0.08 6.69 -0.45
CA ARG A 252 -1.37 7.29 -0.79
C ARG A 252 -2.18 7.65 0.46
N PRO A 253 -3.10 8.62 0.35
CA PRO A 253 -4.08 8.86 1.41
C PRO A 253 -4.89 7.62 1.75
N ASN A 254 -5.23 7.46 3.04
CA ASN A 254 -5.98 6.33 3.59
C ASN A 254 -5.31 4.95 3.37
N TYR A 255 -3.99 4.89 3.16
CA TYR A 255 -3.30 3.63 2.92
C TYR A 255 -3.52 2.63 4.08
N PHE A 256 -3.49 3.09 5.34
CA PHE A 256 -3.64 2.23 6.51
C PHE A 256 -5.01 1.53 6.53
N THR A 257 -6.09 2.31 6.52
CA THR A 257 -7.45 1.76 6.48
C THR A 257 -7.67 0.86 5.27
N THR A 258 -7.12 1.24 4.10
CA THR A 258 -7.22 0.42 2.89
C THR A 258 -6.52 -0.93 3.06
N MET A 259 -5.29 -0.94 3.59
CA MET A 259 -4.55 -2.18 3.85
C MET A 259 -5.28 -3.07 4.86
N LYS A 260 -5.75 -2.50 5.97
CA LYS A 260 -6.44 -3.22 7.04
C LYS A 260 -7.73 -3.86 6.51
N ASN A 261 -8.57 -3.09 5.84
CA ASN A 261 -9.83 -3.58 5.26
C ASN A 261 -9.58 -4.64 4.19
N PHE A 262 -8.58 -4.43 3.33
CA PHE A 262 -8.22 -5.43 2.33
C PHE A 262 -7.81 -6.74 2.99
N ALA A 263 -6.96 -6.73 4.00
CA ALA A 263 -6.55 -7.94 4.72
C ALA A 263 -7.74 -8.68 5.34
N LEU A 264 -8.69 -7.96 5.96
CA LEU A 264 -9.89 -8.53 6.58
C LEU A 264 -10.90 -9.09 5.56
N GLN A 265 -10.91 -8.57 4.34
CA GLN A 265 -11.82 -9.00 3.27
C GLN A 265 -11.30 -10.21 2.49
N GLN A 266 -10.09 -10.70 2.76
CA GLN A 266 -9.54 -11.82 2.00
C GLN A 266 -10.38 -13.08 2.21
N PRO A 267 -10.86 -13.73 1.13
CA PRO A 267 -11.84 -14.80 1.20
C PRO A 267 -11.28 -16.12 1.74
N SER A 268 -9.95 -16.26 1.79
CA SER A 268 -9.25 -17.43 2.30
C SER A 268 -8.31 -17.01 3.42
N GLU A 269 -8.28 -17.75 4.52
CA GLU A 269 -7.27 -17.58 5.56
C GLU A 269 -5.88 -18.09 5.12
N GLU A 270 -5.76 -18.67 3.92
CA GLU A 270 -4.54 -19.31 3.43
C GLU A 270 -3.60 -18.39 2.65
N TRP A 271 -3.94 -17.11 2.44
CA TRP A 271 -3.01 -16.18 1.77
C TRP A 271 -1.70 -16.04 2.57
N MET A 272 -0.59 -15.87 1.85
CA MET A 272 0.73 -15.67 2.47
C MET A 272 1.21 -14.23 2.36
N ILE A 273 0.92 -13.56 1.24
CA ILE A 273 1.41 -12.20 0.95
C ILE A 273 0.29 -11.37 0.37
N LEU A 274 0.03 -10.21 0.97
CA LEU A 274 -0.75 -9.15 0.33
C LEU A 274 0.19 -8.08 -0.21
N GLU A 275 0.02 -7.73 -1.48
CA GLU A 275 0.86 -6.73 -2.14
C GLU A 275 0.14 -5.40 -2.32
N PHE A 276 0.77 -4.33 -1.86
CA PHE A 276 0.32 -2.95 -2.05
C PHE A 276 1.26 -2.14 -2.95
N SER A 277 2.30 -2.78 -3.50
CA SER A 277 3.14 -2.28 -4.59
C SER A 277 3.67 -3.43 -5.44
N GLN A 278 3.78 -3.20 -6.74
CA GLN A 278 4.42 -4.12 -7.69
C GLN A 278 5.95 -4.05 -7.63
N LEU A 279 6.52 -2.95 -7.13
CA LEU A 279 7.95 -2.72 -7.15
C LEU A 279 8.66 -3.44 -6.00
N GLY A 280 9.57 -4.35 -6.35
CA GLY A 280 10.47 -5.02 -5.41
C GLY A 280 9.76 -5.60 -4.18
N PHE A 281 10.34 -5.34 -3.02
CA PHE A 281 9.83 -5.80 -1.72
C PHE A 281 8.97 -4.76 -0.99
N ILE A 282 8.62 -3.66 -1.65
CA ILE A 282 7.83 -2.58 -1.05
C ILE A 282 6.38 -3.04 -0.83
N GLY A 283 5.79 -2.67 0.30
CA GLY A 283 4.37 -2.86 0.57
C GLY A 283 3.96 -4.33 0.58
N LYS A 284 4.83 -5.21 1.08
CA LYS A 284 4.52 -6.63 1.25
C LYS A 284 4.03 -6.85 2.67
N MET A 285 2.76 -7.24 2.79
CA MET A 285 2.12 -7.54 4.05
C MET A 285 2.08 -9.05 4.31
N PHE A 286 2.38 -9.41 5.54
CA PHE A 286 2.39 -10.77 6.07
C PHE A 286 1.57 -10.84 7.36
N LYS A 287 1.03 -12.00 7.69
CA LYS A 287 0.53 -12.26 9.04
C LYS A 287 1.73 -12.38 9.97
N SER A 288 1.72 -11.70 11.12
CA SER A 288 2.85 -11.72 12.04
C SER A 288 3.17 -13.13 12.56
N VAL A 289 2.13 -13.97 12.69
CA VAL A 289 2.26 -15.39 13.09
C VAL A 289 3.08 -16.22 12.09
N ASP A 290 3.10 -15.83 10.81
CA ASP A 290 3.82 -16.54 9.74
C ASP A 290 5.26 -16.03 9.56
N LEU A 291 5.65 -14.95 10.24
CA LEU A 291 6.98 -14.35 10.08
C LEU A 291 8.11 -15.29 10.46
N SER A 292 7.93 -16.18 11.44
CA SER A 292 8.97 -17.16 11.82
C SER A 292 9.35 -18.05 10.64
N LEU A 293 8.36 -18.61 9.95
CA LEU A 293 8.58 -19.45 8.76
C LEU A 293 9.33 -18.67 7.66
N ILE A 294 8.91 -17.43 7.42
CA ILE A 294 9.48 -16.58 6.37
C ILE A 294 10.92 -16.24 6.70
N VAL A 295 11.19 -15.80 7.93
CA VAL A 295 12.52 -15.45 8.44
C VAL A 295 13.44 -16.66 8.40
N GLU A 296 13.01 -17.81 8.89
CA GLU A 296 13.82 -19.04 8.87
C GLU A 296 14.21 -19.42 7.45
N PHE A 297 13.27 -19.35 6.50
CA PHE A 297 13.56 -19.60 5.08
C PHE A 297 14.58 -18.60 4.52
N MET A 298 14.42 -17.31 4.80
CA MET A 298 15.35 -16.28 4.36
C MET A 298 16.75 -16.47 4.97
N LEU A 299 16.83 -16.80 6.26
CA LEU A 299 18.08 -17.07 6.97
C LEU A 299 18.79 -18.34 6.49
N MET A 300 18.08 -19.32 5.93
CA MET A 300 18.75 -20.49 5.31
C MET A 300 19.55 -20.12 4.06
N PHE A 301 19.10 -19.12 3.30
CA PHE A 301 19.62 -18.80 1.96
C PHE A 301 20.07 -17.33 1.80
N TYR A 302 20.26 -16.61 2.89
CA TYR A 302 20.53 -15.16 2.91
C TYR A 302 21.79 -14.75 2.11
N LYS A 303 22.77 -15.64 1.95
CA LYS A 303 23.98 -15.40 1.15
C LYS A 303 23.80 -15.79 -0.33
N ASP A 304 22.86 -16.68 -0.62
CA ASP A 304 22.78 -17.38 -1.90
C ASP A 304 21.91 -16.64 -2.92
N LYS A 305 20.87 -15.94 -2.48
CA LYS A 305 19.89 -15.28 -3.36
C LYS A 305 19.46 -13.90 -2.81
N PRO A 306 19.06 -12.94 -3.66
CA PRO A 306 18.45 -11.69 -3.20
C PRO A 306 17.03 -11.92 -2.63
N ILE A 307 16.54 -10.98 -1.82
CA ILE A 307 15.32 -11.13 -1.03
C ILE A 307 14.07 -11.41 -1.87
N ASP A 308 13.90 -10.73 -3.00
CA ASP A 308 12.75 -10.93 -3.89
C ASP A 308 12.68 -12.36 -4.43
N TRP A 309 13.85 -12.96 -4.69
CA TRP A 309 13.94 -14.31 -5.21
C TRP A 309 13.69 -15.33 -4.10
N LEU A 310 14.16 -15.06 -2.87
CA LEU A 310 13.85 -15.90 -1.72
C LEU A 310 12.34 -15.95 -1.45
N LEU A 311 11.67 -14.81 -1.60
CA LEU A 311 10.21 -14.72 -1.46
C LEU A 311 9.46 -15.49 -2.57
N ASP A 312 9.97 -15.46 -3.80
CA ASP A 312 9.41 -16.29 -4.87
C ASP A 312 9.66 -17.79 -4.63
N HIS A 313 10.84 -18.14 -4.12
CA HIS A 313 11.22 -19.52 -3.83
C HIS A 313 10.41 -20.13 -2.69
N ILE A 314 10.10 -19.39 -1.62
CA ILE A 314 9.23 -19.92 -0.55
C ILE A 314 7.85 -20.26 -1.10
N MET A 315 7.27 -19.43 -1.98
CA MET A 315 6.00 -19.76 -2.63
C MET A 315 6.13 -20.96 -3.56
N TRP A 316 7.23 -21.06 -4.33
CA TRP A 316 7.48 -22.21 -5.19
C TRP A 316 7.50 -23.51 -4.39
N VAL A 317 8.22 -23.55 -3.27
CA VAL A 317 8.32 -24.73 -2.40
C VAL A 317 6.96 -25.09 -1.80
N LYS A 318 6.11 -24.10 -1.48
CA LYS A 318 4.81 -24.37 -0.83
C LYS A 318 3.74 -24.90 -1.79
N VAL A 319 3.70 -24.45 -3.04
CA VAL A 319 2.55 -24.75 -3.92
C VAL A 319 2.86 -25.19 -5.34
N CYS A 320 4.11 -25.10 -5.80
CA CYS A 320 4.42 -25.50 -7.17
C CYS A 320 4.71 -26.99 -7.24
N ASN A 321 3.98 -27.70 -8.10
CA ASN A 321 4.25 -29.10 -8.41
C ASN A 321 5.31 -29.19 -9.52
N PRO A 322 6.48 -29.81 -9.29
CA PRO A 322 7.54 -29.94 -10.29
C PRO A 322 7.15 -30.73 -11.55
N GLU A 323 6.12 -31.57 -11.47
CA GLU A 323 5.61 -32.38 -12.59
C GLU A 323 4.64 -31.60 -13.49
N LYS A 324 4.27 -30.37 -13.12
CA LYS A 324 3.35 -29.51 -13.87
C LYS A 324 4.05 -28.34 -14.54
N ASP A 325 3.32 -27.69 -15.44
CA ASP A 325 3.84 -26.56 -16.21
C ASP A 325 3.97 -25.28 -15.37
N ALA A 326 4.77 -24.33 -15.88
CA ALA A 326 4.99 -23.05 -15.24
C ALA A 326 3.67 -22.28 -15.00
N LYS A 327 2.71 -22.37 -15.93
CA LYS A 327 1.41 -21.70 -15.79
C LYS A 327 0.58 -22.26 -14.63
N HIS A 328 0.73 -23.54 -14.29
CA HIS A 328 0.12 -24.09 -13.09
C HIS A 328 0.75 -23.48 -11.84
N CYS A 329 2.08 -23.46 -11.75
CA CYS A 329 2.82 -22.86 -10.64
C CYS A 329 2.45 -21.38 -10.45
N ASP A 330 2.42 -20.59 -11.52
CA ASP A 330 2.05 -19.16 -11.46
C ASP A 330 0.63 -18.95 -10.92
N ARG A 331 -0.33 -19.79 -11.35
CA ARG A 331 -1.71 -19.76 -10.83
C ARG A 331 -1.77 -20.11 -9.35
N GLN A 332 -1.02 -21.11 -8.91
CA GLN A 332 -0.98 -21.48 -7.49
C GLN A 332 -0.34 -20.37 -6.64
N LYS A 333 0.76 -19.78 -7.11
CA LYS A 333 1.40 -18.64 -6.45
C LYS A 333 0.46 -17.44 -6.36
N ALA A 334 -0.32 -17.15 -7.41
CA ALA A 334 -1.28 -16.05 -7.42
C ALA A 334 -2.41 -16.18 -6.37
N ASN A 335 -2.75 -17.41 -5.95
CA ASN A 335 -3.72 -17.63 -4.88
C ASN A 335 -3.16 -17.29 -3.49
N LEU A 336 -1.84 -17.45 -3.31
CA LEU A 336 -1.13 -17.11 -2.07
C LEU A 336 -0.67 -15.65 -2.01
N ARG A 337 -0.39 -15.06 -3.17
CA ARG A 337 0.13 -13.71 -3.34
C ARG A 337 -0.93 -12.86 -4.00
N ILE A 338 -1.74 -12.21 -3.17
CA ILE A 338 -2.88 -11.43 -3.63
C ILE A 338 -2.47 -9.97 -3.72
N ARG A 339 -2.69 -9.37 -4.89
CA ARG A 339 -2.32 -7.97 -5.13
C ARG A 339 -3.53 -7.05 -4.99
N PHE A 340 -3.36 -5.98 -4.23
CA PHE A 340 -4.27 -4.86 -4.19
C PHE A 340 -4.02 -3.92 -5.37
N LYS A 341 -5.09 -3.38 -5.95
CA LYS A 341 -5.04 -2.36 -7.00
C LYS A 341 -6.04 -1.25 -6.67
N PRO A 342 -5.66 0.03 -6.80
CA PRO A 342 -4.35 0.56 -7.23
C PRO A 342 -3.25 0.43 -6.17
N SER A 343 -1.98 0.49 -6.57
CA SER A 343 -0.84 0.44 -5.63
C SER A 343 -0.91 1.61 -4.63
N LEU A 344 -0.58 1.35 -3.37
CA LEU A 344 -0.64 2.34 -2.28
C LEU A 344 0.71 3.03 -2.03
N PHE A 345 1.80 2.46 -2.52
CA PHE A 345 3.14 3.00 -2.33
C PHE A 345 3.86 3.20 -3.67
N GLN A 346 4.56 4.32 -3.79
CA GLN A 346 5.39 4.66 -4.95
C GLN A 346 6.82 4.92 -4.49
N HIS A 347 7.78 4.22 -5.11
CA HIS A 347 9.20 4.49 -4.93
C HIS A 347 9.57 5.84 -5.56
N VAL A 348 10.21 6.72 -4.78
CA VAL A 348 10.62 8.08 -5.19
C VAL A 348 12.13 8.28 -5.19
N GLY A 349 12.90 7.33 -4.66
CA GLY A 349 14.36 7.39 -4.66
C GLY A 349 14.94 7.44 -6.08
N THR A 350 15.61 8.54 -6.45
CA THR A 350 16.32 8.65 -7.73
C THR A 350 17.72 8.05 -7.65
N HIS A 351 18.35 8.13 -6.48
CA HIS A 351 19.65 7.54 -6.19
C HIS A 351 19.48 6.25 -5.39
N SER A 352 19.88 5.13 -5.99
CA SER A 352 19.86 3.83 -5.33
C SER A 352 20.83 3.79 -4.15
N SER A 353 20.54 2.92 -3.18
CA SER A 353 21.49 2.52 -2.14
C SER A 353 22.75 1.83 -2.69
N LEU A 354 22.76 1.42 -3.96
CA LEU A 354 23.94 0.95 -4.67
C LEU A 354 24.61 2.12 -5.42
N ALA A 355 25.87 2.41 -5.08
CA ALA A 355 26.62 3.53 -5.63
C ALA A 355 26.58 3.55 -7.18
N GLY A 356 26.26 4.71 -7.75
CA GLY A 356 26.22 4.93 -9.20
C GLY A 356 24.95 4.44 -9.92
N LYS A 357 23.99 3.80 -9.25
CA LYS A 357 22.74 3.35 -9.88
C LYS A 357 21.61 4.37 -9.71
N ILE A 358 21.15 4.93 -10.83
CA ILE A 358 19.96 5.78 -10.88
C ILE A 358 18.72 4.90 -11.07
N GLN A 359 17.73 5.04 -10.19
CA GLN A 359 16.48 4.30 -10.26
C GLN A 359 15.35 5.20 -10.78
N LYS A 360 14.75 4.83 -11.93
CA LYS A 360 13.65 5.58 -12.58
C LYS A 360 12.35 4.79 -12.65
N LEU A 361 12.28 3.63 -12.00
CA LEU A 361 11.10 2.77 -12.06
C LEU A 361 9.93 3.43 -11.33
N LYS A 362 8.79 3.49 -12.01
CA LYS A 362 7.50 3.89 -11.44
C LYS A 362 6.54 2.71 -11.46
N ASP A 363 5.69 2.62 -10.45
CA ASP A 363 4.70 1.56 -10.35
C ASP A 363 3.55 1.88 -11.31
N LYS A 364 3.24 0.95 -12.21
CA LYS A 364 2.23 1.16 -13.26
C LYS A 364 0.82 1.23 -12.68
N ASP A 365 0.56 0.49 -11.60
CA ASP A 365 -0.73 0.38 -10.95
C ASP A 365 -0.91 1.44 -9.84
N PHE A 366 0.13 2.22 -9.49
CA PHE A 366 0.00 3.42 -8.64
C PHE A 366 -0.76 4.55 -9.35
N GLY A 367 -1.09 4.40 -10.63
CA GLY A 367 -1.81 5.41 -11.42
C GLY A 367 -1.00 6.69 -11.63
N LYS A 368 -1.42 7.51 -12.61
CA LYS A 368 -1.06 8.93 -12.58
C LYS A 368 -1.89 9.53 -11.45
N GLN A 369 -1.27 9.95 -10.34
CA GLN A 369 -1.93 10.92 -9.46
C GLN A 369 -2.38 12.07 -10.37
N THR A 370 -3.66 12.44 -10.31
CA THR A 370 -4.10 13.75 -10.80
C THR A 370 -3.39 14.78 -9.93
N LEU A 371 -2.21 15.23 -10.38
CA LEU A 371 -1.33 16.20 -9.72
C LEU A 371 -1.97 17.60 -9.60
N HIS A 372 -3.15 17.76 -10.19
CA HIS A 372 -3.97 18.96 -10.12
C HIS A 372 -5.39 18.55 -9.74
N LYS A 373 -6.00 19.30 -8.84
CA LYS A 373 -7.44 19.28 -8.62
C LYS A 373 -8.00 20.50 -9.34
N GLY A 374 -8.68 20.27 -10.45
CA GLY A 374 -9.27 21.37 -11.22
C GLY A 374 -10.39 22.04 -10.43
N HIS A 375 -10.32 23.37 -10.32
CA HIS A 375 -11.36 24.19 -9.71
C HIS A 375 -11.99 25.12 -10.72
N ALA A 376 -13.27 25.45 -10.53
CA ALA A 376 -13.97 26.44 -11.33
C ALA A 376 -13.58 27.86 -10.88
N ASN A 377 -12.41 28.33 -11.31
CA ASN A 377 -11.93 29.67 -11.03
C ASN A 377 -12.69 30.72 -11.88
N PRO A 378 -12.84 31.97 -11.36
CA PRO A 378 -13.47 33.06 -12.10
C PRO A 378 -12.66 33.44 -13.35
N LEU A 379 -13.27 34.06 -14.36
CA LEU A 379 -12.53 34.53 -15.53
C LEU A 379 -11.49 35.59 -15.14
N ALA A 380 -10.23 35.33 -15.50
CA ALA A 380 -9.11 36.22 -15.26
C ALA A 380 -8.06 36.13 -16.37
N GLU A 381 -7.30 37.19 -16.55
CA GLU A 381 -6.07 37.21 -17.33
C GLU A 381 -4.90 36.82 -16.41
N VAL A 382 -4.23 35.72 -16.72
CA VAL A 382 -3.05 35.26 -15.96
C VAL A 382 -1.76 35.62 -16.68
N THR A 383 -0.79 36.13 -15.93
CA THR A 383 0.50 36.60 -16.46
C THR A 383 1.62 36.20 -15.49
N THR A 384 2.79 35.85 -16.01
CA THR A 384 3.94 35.46 -15.19
C THR A 384 5.25 35.90 -15.84
N SER A 385 6.24 36.27 -15.03
CA SER A 385 7.62 36.49 -15.51
C SER A 385 8.43 35.19 -15.58
N LEU A 386 7.94 34.12 -14.94
CA LEU A 386 8.62 32.84 -14.84
C LEU A 386 8.66 32.12 -16.19
N LYS A 387 9.84 31.59 -16.54
CA LYS A 387 10.00 30.80 -17.76
C LYS A 387 9.35 29.42 -17.58
N THR A 388 8.35 29.12 -18.38
CA THR A 388 7.59 27.86 -18.33
C THR A 388 8.44 26.68 -18.80
N TYR A 389 8.29 25.53 -18.15
CA TYR A 389 8.88 24.27 -18.56
C TYR A 389 7.92 23.51 -19.48
N GLN A 390 8.35 23.25 -20.72
CA GLN A 390 7.56 22.53 -21.73
C GLN A 390 6.16 23.13 -21.94
N HIS A 391 5.10 22.35 -21.69
CA HIS A 391 3.70 22.67 -21.97
C HIS A 391 2.88 22.90 -20.69
N PHE A 392 3.52 23.03 -19.54
CA PHE A 392 2.92 23.22 -18.21
C PHE A 392 2.76 24.71 -17.90
N THR A 393 1.76 25.34 -18.52
CA THR A 393 1.58 26.80 -18.48
C THR A 393 0.67 27.25 -17.34
N LEU A 394 0.73 28.55 -17.01
CA LEU A 394 -0.05 29.13 -15.91
C LEU A 394 -1.56 29.11 -16.21
N GLU A 395 -1.92 29.27 -17.48
CA GLU A 395 -3.31 29.22 -17.95
C GLU A 395 -3.94 27.87 -17.66
N LYS A 396 -3.20 26.77 -17.88
CA LYS A 396 -3.68 25.42 -17.59
C LYS A 396 -3.89 25.16 -16.10
N ALA A 397 -2.99 25.67 -15.27
CA ALA A 397 -3.13 25.64 -13.81
C ALA A 397 -4.35 26.42 -13.34
N TYR A 398 -4.58 27.60 -13.92
CA TYR A 398 -5.71 28.45 -13.56
C TYR A 398 -7.06 27.87 -14.00
N LEU A 399 -7.13 27.26 -15.19
CA LEU A 399 -8.33 26.61 -15.70
C LEU A 399 -8.58 25.23 -15.07
N GLY A 400 -7.63 24.71 -14.30
CA GLY A 400 -7.72 23.37 -13.71
C GLY A 400 -7.56 22.24 -14.71
N GLU A 401 -6.94 22.50 -15.87
CA GLU A 401 -6.67 21.51 -16.93
C GLU A 401 -5.37 20.73 -16.68
N ASP A 402 -4.36 21.37 -16.08
CA ASP A 402 -3.06 20.79 -15.73
C ASP A 402 -2.40 21.62 -14.61
N PHE A 403 -1.11 21.44 -14.31
CA PHE A 403 -0.35 22.27 -13.36
C PHE A 403 0.62 23.24 -14.06
N PHE A 404 1.11 24.24 -13.31
CA PHE A 404 2.13 25.17 -13.78
C PHE A 404 3.51 24.72 -13.29
N TRP A 405 4.46 24.59 -14.22
CA TRP A 405 5.83 24.21 -13.90
C TRP A 405 6.80 25.18 -14.56
N ALA A 406 7.66 25.81 -13.75
CA ALA A 406 8.62 26.78 -14.24
C ALA A 406 10.03 26.51 -13.72
N PHE A 407 11.01 27.06 -14.45
CA PHE A 407 12.41 27.07 -14.01
C PHE A 407 12.57 27.88 -12.72
N THR A 408 13.74 27.72 -12.08
CA THR A 408 14.09 28.35 -10.80
C THR A 408 13.71 29.84 -10.73
N PRO A 409 12.78 30.23 -9.83
CA PRO A 409 12.44 31.63 -9.61
C PRO A 409 13.61 32.46 -9.06
N VAL A 410 13.72 33.69 -9.55
CA VAL A 410 14.66 34.70 -9.02
C VAL A 410 13.92 35.83 -8.30
N ALA A 411 14.60 36.54 -7.42
CA ALA A 411 14.02 37.70 -6.74
C ALA A 411 13.45 38.71 -7.74
N GLY A 412 12.19 39.10 -7.52
CA GLY A 412 11.43 39.99 -8.41
C GLY A 412 10.54 39.27 -9.43
N ASP A 413 10.61 37.94 -9.53
CA ASP A 413 9.64 37.19 -10.33
C ASP A 413 8.22 37.29 -9.75
N PHE A 414 7.23 37.26 -10.65
CA PHE A 414 5.82 37.40 -10.28
C PHE A 414 4.91 36.44 -11.04
N ILE A 415 3.81 36.08 -10.37
CA ILE A 415 2.59 35.53 -10.99
C ILE A 415 1.47 36.51 -10.70
N ARG A 416 0.76 36.97 -11.72
CA ARG A 416 -0.31 37.96 -11.60
C ARG A 416 -1.58 37.47 -12.27
N ILE A 417 -2.68 37.48 -11.53
CA ILE A 417 -4.02 37.10 -11.94
C ILE A 417 -4.87 38.36 -11.90
N ARG A 418 -5.31 38.85 -13.07
CA ARG A 418 -6.14 40.05 -13.19
C ARG A 418 -7.57 39.66 -13.48
N PHE A 419 -8.49 40.03 -12.60
CA PHE A 419 -9.89 39.64 -12.72
C PHE A 419 -10.66 40.62 -13.61
N PHE A 420 -11.55 40.10 -14.47
CA PHE A 420 -12.45 40.95 -15.25
C PHE A 420 -13.67 41.44 -14.45
N THR A 421 -13.96 40.76 -13.34
CA THR A 421 -14.96 41.16 -12.34
C THR A 421 -14.38 40.95 -10.96
N PRO A 422 -14.71 41.77 -9.96
CA PRO A 422 -14.02 41.71 -8.68
C PRO A 422 -14.38 40.45 -7.89
N VAL A 423 -13.37 39.73 -7.40
CA VAL A 423 -13.55 38.43 -6.72
C VAL A 423 -12.87 38.44 -5.36
N ARG A 424 -13.60 38.03 -4.32
CA ARG A 424 -13.05 37.63 -3.02
C ARG A 424 -12.36 36.27 -3.17
N ILE A 425 -11.36 35.95 -2.36
CA ILE A 425 -10.49 34.79 -2.59
C ILE A 425 -10.44 33.93 -1.32
N GLU A 426 -10.63 32.63 -1.48
CA GLU A 426 -10.35 31.55 -0.51
C GLU A 426 -9.47 30.52 -1.22
N SER A 427 -8.24 30.26 -0.73
CA SER A 427 -7.28 29.32 -1.35
C SER A 427 -6.72 28.30 -0.35
N GLY A 428 -6.41 27.07 -0.80
CA GLY A 428 -5.68 26.04 -0.05
C GLY A 428 -5.34 24.77 -0.85
N ASN A 429 -4.25 24.04 -0.48
CA ASN A 429 -3.98 22.57 -0.64
C ASN A 429 -2.55 22.13 -0.21
N ILE A 430 -2.39 20.83 0.11
CA ILE A 430 -1.45 20.14 1.02
C ILE A 430 -0.39 19.19 0.37
N GLU A 431 -0.37 18.90 -0.94
CA GLU A 431 0.23 17.61 -1.37
C GLU A 431 1.65 17.56 -1.99
N HIS A 432 2.46 18.63 -2.01
CA HIS A 432 3.85 18.56 -2.55
C HIS A 432 4.92 19.22 -1.65
N PRO A 433 5.67 18.45 -0.83
CA PRO A 433 6.57 19.00 0.18
C PRO A 433 7.86 19.66 -0.35
N GLY A 434 8.28 19.40 -1.59
CA GLY A 434 9.61 19.79 -2.12
C GLY A 434 9.66 20.94 -3.12
N ASP A 435 8.61 21.13 -3.94
CA ASP A 435 8.57 22.15 -4.99
C ASP A 435 7.70 23.32 -4.54
N LYS A 436 8.24 24.12 -3.62
CA LYS A 436 7.49 25.17 -2.90
C LYS A 436 7.98 26.56 -3.27
N LEU A 437 7.05 27.50 -3.31
CA LEU A 437 7.38 28.92 -3.24
C LEU A 437 7.87 29.24 -1.82
N PHE A 438 9.15 29.58 -1.69
CA PHE A 438 9.75 30.04 -0.44
C PHE A 438 9.83 31.57 -0.46
N ASN A 439 9.54 32.23 0.67
CA ASN A 439 9.58 33.71 0.78
C ASN A 439 8.79 34.45 -0.31
N THR A 440 7.58 33.97 -0.63
CA THR A 440 6.69 34.61 -1.60
C THR A 440 5.52 35.27 -0.89
N THR A 441 5.18 36.50 -1.27
CA THR A 441 4.05 37.25 -0.72
C THR A 441 2.79 37.04 -1.55
N VAL A 442 1.62 37.14 -0.91
CA VAL A 442 0.33 37.27 -1.59
C VAL A 442 -0.10 38.72 -1.47
N GLU A 443 -0.32 39.35 -2.60
CA GLU A 443 -0.62 40.77 -2.72
C GLU A 443 -1.89 40.99 -3.55
N VAL A 444 -2.71 41.98 -3.20
CA VAL A 444 -3.95 42.30 -3.91
C VAL A 444 -4.03 43.78 -4.26
N LEU A 445 -4.64 44.08 -5.40
CA LEU A 445 -4.86 45.44 -5.89
C LEU A 445 -6.37 45.74 -5.86
N PRO A 446 -6.84 46.69 -5.03
CA PRO A 446 -8.23 47.18 -5.05
C PRO A 446 -8.57 47.94 -6.34
N PHE A 447 -9.80 47.80 -6.83
CA PHE A 447 -10.32 48.47 -8.04
C PHE A 447 -10.52 49.98 -7.81
N ASP A 448 -10.97 50.37 -6.62
CA ASP A 448 -11.13 51.77 -6.23
C ASP A 448 -9.94 52.20 -5.37
N ASN A 449 -9.02 52.97 -5.94
CA ASN A 449 -7.87 53.56 -5.23
C ASN A 449 -8.28 54.65 -4.20
N ILE A 450 -9.58 54.77 -3.90
CA ILE A 450 -10.24 55.85 -3.16
C ILE A 450 -9.88 55.84 -1.66
N GLN A 451 -9.31 54.74 -1.15
CA GLN A 451 -8.82 54.70 0.24
C GLN A 451 -7.57 55.57 0.44
N SER A 452 -6.82 55.87 -0.61
CA SER A 452 -5.68 56.80 -0.55
C SER A 452 -6.10 58.23 -0.15
N GLU A 453 -7.24 58.70 -0.64
CA GLU A 453 -7.76 60.04 -0.30
C GLU A 453 -8.54 60.06 1.02
N LYS A 454 -9.26 58.98 1.35
CA LYS A 454 -10.07 58.94 2.59
C LYS A 454 -9.26 58.67 3.86
N GLU A 455 -8.13 57.95 3.78
CA GLU A 455 -7.21 57.78 4.91
C GLU A 455 -6.34 59.03 5.15
N ALA A 456 -6.00 59.78 4.09
CA ALA A 456 -5.26 61.04 4.21
C ALA A 456 -6.09 62.20 4.79
N LEU A 457 -7.42 62.14 4.68
CA LEU A 457 -8.33 63.22 5.13
C LEU A 457 -9.04 62.92 6.47
N LYS A 458 -8.81 61.77 7.11
CA LYS A 458 -9.36 61.46 8.43
C LYS A 458 -8.29 61.04 9.43
N GLU A 459 -7.99 62.01 10.30
CA GLU A 459 -7.58 61.87 11.69
C GLU A 459 -6.09 61.65 11.98
N GLY A 460 -5.49 62.70 12.55
CA GLY A 460 -4.26 62.67 13.33
C GLY A 460 -4.39 61.82 14.59
N ARG A 461 -4.32 60.49 14.43
CA ARG A 461 -4.00 59.55 15.50
C ARG A 461 -3.08 58.48 14.95
N GLU A 462 -1.92 58.34 15.58
CA GLU A 462 -0.94 57.27 15.38
C GLU A 462 -1.63 55.90 15.26
N LYS A 463 -1.75 55.39 14.04
CA LYS A 463 -2.05 53.98 13.78
C LYS A 463 -1.04 53.49 12.76
N THR A 464 -0.22 52.54 13.18
CA THR A 464 0.56 51.74 12.24
C THR A 464 -0.40 51.14 11.21
N PRO A 465 -0.12 51.25 9.89
CA PRO A 465 -1.01 50.70 8.88
C PRO A 465 -1.12 49.18 9.08
N LYS A 466 -2.35 48.66 9.15
CA LYS A 466 -2.65 47.23 9.38
C LYS A 466 -2.02 46.32 8.31
N TYR A 467 -1.81 46.85 7.10
CA TYR A 467 -1.22 46.14 5.96
C TYR A 467 -0.12 46.96 5.31
N HIS A 468 0.90 46.27 4.78
CA HIS A 468 1.99 46.90 4.05
C HIS A 468 1.59 47.12 2.58
N ARG A 469 1.71 48.36 2.10
CA ARG A 469 1.46 48.75 0.71
C ARG A 469 2.78 48.83 -0.06
N THR A 470 2.82 48.25 -1.25
CA THR A 470 3.94 48.38 -2.18
C THR A 470 3.85 49.68 -2.98
N GLU A 471 4.96 50.12 -3.56
CA GLU A 471 5.04 51.39 -4.32
C GLU A 471 4.13 51.41 -5.56
N ASP A 472 3.80 50.25 -6.10
CA ASP A 472 2.93 50.06 -7.26
C ASP A 472 1.45 49.81 -6.89
N GLY A 473 1.08 50.05 -5.63
CA GLY A 473 -0.32 50.09 -5.17
C GLY A 473 -0.89 48.77 -4.68
N PHE A 474 -0.14 47.66 -4.72
CA PHE A 474 -0.58 46.39 -4.16
C PHE A 474 -0.52 46.40 -2.62
N ILE A 475 -1.40 45.61 -2.00
CA ILE A 475 -1.47 45.43 -0.55
C ILE A 475 -1.06 43.99 -0.23
N ARG A 476 -0.03 43.81 0.61
CA ARG A 476 0.39 42.49 1.07
C ARG A 476 -0.60 41.94 2.10
N ILE A 477 -1.26 40.84 1.75
CA ILE A 477 -2.30 40.19 2.58
C ILE A 477 -1.86 38.84 3.15
N GLY A 478 -0.81 38.22 2.61
CA GLY A 478 -0.36 36.91 3.05
C GLY A 478 1.07 36.58 2.66
N VAL A 479 1.55 35.43 3.12
CA VAL A 479 2.86 34.87 2.82
C VAL A 479 2.73 33.37 2.69
N PHE A 480 3.47 32.77 1.77
CA PHE A 480 3.56 31.32 1.69
C PHE A 480 4.31 30.75 2.90
N HIS A 481 3.63 29.87 3.63
CA HIS A 481 4.21 29.08 4.71
C HIS A 481 4.16 27.61 4.33
N ASN A 482 5.33 26.95 4.30
CA ASN A 482 5.45 25.54 3.91
C ASN A 482 4.81 25.20 2.54
N GLY A 483 4.85 26.13 1.58
CA GLY A 483 4.32 25.92 0.22
C GLY A 483 2.83 26.19 0.08
N ILE A 484 2.16 26.67 1.14
CA ILE A 484 0.73 26.95 1.14
C ILE A 484 0.51 28.40 1.57
N ALA A 485 -0.40 29.10 0.88
CA ALA A 485 -0.94 30.38 1.31
C ALA A 485 -2.46 30.29 1.31
N GLU A 486 -3.05 30.42 2.49
CA GLU A 486 -4.51 30.36 2.71
C GLU A 486 -4.95 31.59 3.51
N GLY A 487 -6.10 32.15 3.15
CA GLY A 487 -6.67 33.28 3.87
C GLY A 487 -7.85 33.91 3.14
N GLU A 488 -8.60 34.72 3.87
CA GLU A 488 -9.69 35.53 3.34
C GLU A 488 -9.22 36.97 3.07
N VAL A 489 -9.68 37.54 1.97
CA VAL A 489 -9.47 38.96 1.67
C VAL A 489 -10.39 39.82 2.56
N ASP A 490 -9.79 40.77 3.30
CA ASP A 490 -10.53 41.71 4.15
C ASP A 490 -11.58 42.46 3.30
N PRO A 491 -12.88 42.37 3.65
CA PRO A 491 -13.95 43.02 2.89
C PRO A 491 -13.80 44.54 2.77
N THR A 492 -13.02 45.17 3.64
CA THR A 492 -12.77 46.62 3.61
C THR A 492 -12.00 47.08 2.37
N PHE A 493 -11.33 46.18 1.64
CA PHE A 493 -10.66 46.47 0.38
C PHE A 493 -11.62 46.58 -0.81
N GLY A 494 -12.87 46.13 -0.63
CA GLY A 494 -13.86 46.14 -1.70
C GLY A 494 -13.48 45.27 -2.90
N PRO A 495 -14.00 45.60 -4.09
CA PRO A 495 -13.62 45.00 -5.36
C PRO A 495 -12.09 44.92 -5.60
N LEU A 496 -11.57 43.73 -5.93
CA LEU A 496 -10.17 43.56 -6.36
C LEU A 496 -10.02 43.56 -7.89
N GLU A 497 -9.04 44.30 -8.40
CA GLU A 497 -8.60 44.27 -9.81
C GLU A 497 -7.64 43.09 -10.08
N ALA A 498 -6.69 42.85 -9.18
CA ALA A 498 -5.66 41.83 -9.39
C ALA A 498 -5.16 41.19 -8.10
N LEU A 499 -4.71 39.94 -8.21
CA LEU A 499 -3.89 39.25 -7.23
C LEU A 499 -2.49 39.01 -7.81
N ARG A 500 -1.46 39.18 -6.98
CA ARG A 500 -0.07 38.93 -7.33
C ARG A 500 0.62 38.05 -6.28
N LEU A 501 1.36 37.07 -6.76
CA LEU A 501 2.39 36.38 -5.99
C LEU A 501 3.74 37.01 -6.34
N SER A 502 4.48 37.50 -5.34
CA SER A 502 5.79 38.14 -5.55
C SER A 502 6.90 37.38 -4.81
N VAL A 503 7.93 36.96 -5.56
CA VAL A 503 9.08 36.22 -5.03
C VAL A 503 10.09 37.21 -4.46
N ILE A 504 10.30 37.18 -3.14
CA ILE A 504 11.17 38.13 -2.44
C ILE A 504 12.65 37.72 -2.54
N THR A 505 12.94 36.42 -2.53
CA THR A 505 14.30 35.88 -2.54
C THR A 505 14.43 34.74 -3.54
N ASP A 506 15.64 34.56 -4.08
CA ASP A 506 15.97 33.46 -4.98
C ASP A 506 15.59 32.10 -4.39
N CYS A 507 14.96 31.26 -5.20
CA CYS A 507 14.61 29.90 -4.82
C CYS A 507 15.76 28.94 -5.18
N PRO A 508 16.10 27.95 -4.33
CA PRO A 508 17.18 27.01 -4.61
C PRO A 508 16.81 25.92 -5.63
N VAL A 509 15.52 25.78 -5.95
CA VAL A 509 14.95 24.71 -6.77
C VAL A 509 13.88 25.24 -7.72
N TRP A 510 13.44 24.40 -8.66
CA TRP A 510 12.34 24.71 -9.58
C TRP A 510 11.02 24.84 -8.82
N VAL A 511 10.02 25.48 -9.44
CA VAL A 511 8.73 25.73 -8.79
C VAL A 511 7.58 25.08 -9.53
N ILE A 512 6.68 24.46 -8.77
CA ILE A 512 5.41 23.95 -9.24
C ILE A 512 4.28 24.69 -8.52
N LEU A 513 3.29 25.16 -9.28
CA LEU A 513 2.02 25.63 -8.73
C LEU A 513 0.94 24.65 -9.19
N SER A 514 0.54 23.77 -8.28
CA SER A 514 -0.37 22.65 -8.55
C SER A 514 -1.84 23.01 -8.40
N GLU A 515 -2.15 24.01 -7.58
CA GLU A 515 -3.52 24.37 -7.25
C GLU A 515 -3.69 25.87 -7.11
N ILE A 516 -4.69 26.40 -7.80
CA ILE A 516 -5.21 27.75 -7.61
C ILE A 516 -6.69 27.59 -7.34
N PHE A 517 -7.13 28.02 -6.17
CA PHE A 517 -8.53 28.03 -5.81
C PHE A 517 -8.94 29.44 -5.41
N ILE A 518 -9.93 29.96 -6.11
CA ILE A 518 -10.44 31.32 -5.90
C ILE A 518 -11.97 31.27 -5.93
N LYS A 519 -12.59 31.59 -4.80
CA LYS A 519 -14.05 31.61 -4.64
C LYS A 519 -14.59 33.01 -4.41
N LYS A 520 -15.51 33.43 -5.26
CA LYS A 520 -16.31 34.63 -5.01
C LYS A 520 -17.12 34.47 -3.73
N ALA A 521 -16.98 35.41 -2.80
CA ALA A 521 -17.89 35.48 -1.65
C ALA A 521 -19.30 35.85 -2.12
N GLU A 522 -20.30 35.19 -1.53
CA GLU A 522 -21.71 35.52 -1.73
C GLU A 522 -22.09 36.88 -1.12
#